data_AF-A0A9X2GXJ6-F1
#
_entry.id   AF-A0A9X2GXJ6-F1
#
_cell.length_a   1.000
_cell.length_b   1.000
_cell.length_c   1.000
_cell.angle_alpha   90.00
_cell.angle_beta   90.00
_cell.angle_gamma   90.00
#
_symmetry.space_group_name_H-M   'P 1'
#
loop_
_entity.id
_entity.type
_entity.pdbx_description
1 polymer ?
#
loop_
_entity_poly.entity_id
_entity_poly.type
_entity_poly.pdbx_seq_one_letter_code
_entity_poly.pdbx_strand_id
1 'polypeptide(L)'
;MSSARRRRERVLEQLTELRELPIGGAPAAAFKERLRAELLSGALDPEPEPAGPAHRRRRPRRRPLLSQLSAVGLAAALMVSSFATYQAVPGDSLYPLKRAAETTLVHLSSDDAQRGERELDSAQTRAREVASLLGSSADGPLVKKTLKDMEESTRAGISRLERTEPRSPKIKKFAQEQEEAVKPMLQELDEDQLAQAEGYLDYIEGLAAPE
;
A
#
# COMPACT_ATOMS: atom_id res chain seq x y z
N MET A 1 11.76 -25.53 -28.45
CA MET A 1 10.70 -24.87 -27.65
C MET A 1 11.15 -24.78 -26.20
N SER A 2 11.39 -23.55 -25.71
CA SER A 2 12.02 -23.27 -24.41
C SER A 2 11.20 -23.82 -23.22
N SER A 3 11.90 -24.42 -22.25
CA SER A 3 11.32 -24.95 -21.00
C SER A 3 10.51 -23.89 -20.23
N ALA A 4 10.87 -22.61 -20.38
CA ALA A 4 10.17 -21.48 -19.76
C ALA A 4 8.74 -21.30 -20.30
N ARG A 5 8.52 -21.52 -21.60
CA ARG A 5 7.19 -21.40 -22.22
C ARG A 5 6.24 -22.49 -21.74
N ARG A 6 6.73 -23.73 -21.66
CA ARG A 6 6.00 -24.88 -21.10
C ARG A 6 5.73 -24.75 -19.59
N ARG A 7 6.57 -24.01 -18.86
CA ARG A 7 6.32 -23.71 -17.45
C ARG A 7 5.22 -22.65 -17.31
N ARG A 8 5.23 -21.61 -18.15
CA ARG A 8 4.21 -20.57 -18.18
C ARG A 8 2.84 -21.11 -18.57
N GLU A 9 2.77 -21.96 -19.61
CA GLU A 9 1.52 -22.58 -20.05
C GLU A 9 0.89 -23.44 -18.95
N ARG A 10 1.70 -24.24 -18.24
CA ARG A 10 1.20 -25.04 -17.09
C ARG A 10 0.68 -24.20 -15.94
N VAL A 11 1.32 -23.07 -15.64
CA VAL A 11 0.84 -22.16 -14.59
C VAL A 11 -0.49 -21.52 -15.00
N LEU A 12 -0.64 -21.12 -16.26
CA LEU A 12 -1.90 -20.54 -16.76
C LEU A 12 -3.04 -21.56 -16.77
N GLU A 13 -2.75 -22.81 -17.11
CA GLU A 13 -3.72 -23.91 -17.08
C GLU A 13 -4.21 -24.16 -15.63
N GLN A 14 -3.28 -24.25 -14.67
CA GLN A 14 -3.63 -24.39 -13.25
C GLN A 14 -4.41 -23.21 -12.69
N LEU A 15 -4.09 -21.97 -13.09
CA LEU A 15 -4.82 -20.78 -12.66
C LEU A 15 -6.24 -20.73 -13.25
N THR A 16 -6.41 -21.28 -14.45
CA THR A 16 -7.73 -21.36 -15.10
C THR A 16 -8.60 -22.42 -14.41
N GLU A 17 -8.02 -23.59 -14.06
CA GLU A 17 -8.72 -24.58 -13.22
C GLU A 17 -9.12 -24.03 -11.85
N LEU A 18 -8.27 -23.20 -11.23
CA LEU A 18 -8.56 -22.55 -9.95
C LEU A 18 -9.66 -21.49 -10.04
N ARG A 19 -9.82 -20.83 -11.19
CA ARG A 19 -10.87 -19.84 -11.43
C ARG A 19 -12.25 -20.49 -11.65
N GLU A 20 -12.27 -21.65 -12.30
CA GLU A 20 -13.50 -22.41 -12.58
C GLU A 20 -13.98 -23.23 -11.37
N LEU A 21 -13.12 -23.40 -10.35
CA LEU A 21 -13.57 -23.91 -9.06
C LEU A 21 -14.53 -22.89 -8.43
N PRO A 22 -15.74 -23.30 -8.02
CA PRO A 22 -16.68 -22.42 -7.36
C PRO A 22 -16.13 -22.07 -5.98
N ILE A 23 -15.31 -21.01 -5.92
CA ILE A 23 -15.00 -20.33 -4.67
C ILE A 23 -16.36 -19.81 -4.21
N GLY A 24 -16.87 -20.43 -3.13
CA GLY A 24 -18.25 -20.31 -2.67
C GLY A 24 -18.77 -18.88 -2.65
N GLY A 25 -20.07 -18.74 -2.81
CA GLY A 25 -20.77 -17.45 -2.88
C GLY A 25 -20.45 -16.49 -1.73
N ALA A 26 -20.99 -15.27 -1.84
CA ALA A 26 -20.73 -14.18 -0.92
C ALA A 26 -20.69 -14.66 0.55
N PRO A 27 -19.76 -14.14 1.39
CA PRO A 27 -19.59 -14.61 2.76
C PRO A 27 -20.92 -14.66 3.50
N ALA A 28 -21.14 -15.73 4.27
CA ALA A 28 -22.39 -15.94 5.00
C ALA A 28 -22.77 -14.69 5.80
N ALA A 29 -24.06 -14.33 5.79
CA ALA A 29 -24.53 -13.09 6.42
C ALA A 29 -24.11 -12.98 7.90
N ALA A 30 -24.18 -14.09 8.64
CA ALA A 30 -23.74 -14.17 10.03
C ALA A 30 -22.26 -13.83 10.24
N PHE A 31 -21.40 -14.19 9.28
CA PHE A 31 -19.97 -13.83 9.33
C PHE A 31 -19.78 -12.33 9.14
N LYS A 32 -20.50 -11.73 8.18
CA LYS A 32 -20.44 -10.27 7.93
C LYS A 32 -20.94 -9.47 9.12
N GLU A 33 -22.02 -9.92 9.76
CA GLU A 33 -22.57 -9.28 10.96
C GLU A 33 -21.62 -9.38 12.14
N ARG A 34 -21.00 -10.55 12.36
CA ARG A 34 -19.99 -10.74 13.39
C ARG A 34 -18.78 -9.83 13.17
N LEU A 35 -18.20 -9.85 11.97
CA LEU A 35 -17.05 -9.01 11.64
C LEU A 35 -17.36 -7.52 11.77
N ARG A 36 -18.57 -7.09 11.36
CA ARG A 36 -19.02 -5.71 11.52
C ARG A 36 -19.12 -5.31 13.00
N ALA A 37 -19.70 -6.17 13.84
CA ALA A 37 -19.81 -5.92 15.27
C ALA A 37 -18.43 -5.83 15.93
N GLU A 38 -17.50 -6.69 15.53
CA GLU A 38 -16.13 -6.77 16.04
C GLU A 38 -15.28 -5.55 15.65
N LEU A 39 -15.45 -5.06 14.42
CA LEU A 39 -14.81 -3.82 13.95
C LEU A 39 -15.38 -2.57 14.63
N LEU A 40 -16.68 -2.55 14.92
CA LEU A 40 -17.34 -1.43 15.62
C LEU A 40 -17.05 -1.41 17.12
N SER A 41 -16.81 -2.58 17.73
CA SER A 41 -16.45 -2.68 19.14
C SER A 41 -14.95 -2.45 19.40
N GLY A 42 -14.12 -2.49 18.35
CA GLY A 42 -12.66 -2.40 18.45
C GLY A 42 -12.02 -3.61 19.15
N ALA A 43 -12.79 -4.67 19.38
CA ALA A 43 -12.37 -5.87 20.09
C ALA A 43 -12.17 -7.01 19.09
N LEU A 44 -10.98 -7.12 18.51
CA LEU A 44 -10.54 -8.36 17.87
C LEU A 44 -10.14 -9.34 18.98
N ASP A 45 -11.13 -9.97 19.61
CA ASP A 45 -10.87 -11.00 20.61
C ASP A 45 -10.49 -12.31 19.88
N PRO A 46 -9.37 -12.96 20.24
CA PRO A 46 -9.03 -14.26 19.68
C PRO A 46 -10.11 -15.28 20.04
N GLU A 47 -10.57 -16.00 19.01
CA GLU A 47 -11.65 -16.99 19.08
C GLU A 47 -11.47 -17.99 20.26
N PRO A 48 -12.53 -18.39 20.98
CA PRO A 48 -12.42 -19.40 22.01
C PRO A 48 -12.28 -20.81 21.40
N GLU A 49 -11.23 -21.51 21.84
CA GLU A 49 -11.06 -22.97 21.71
C GLU A 49 -12.34 -23.75 22.07
N PRO A 50 -12.66 -24.87 21.39
CA PRO A 50 -13.88 -25.62 21.64
C PRO A 50 -13.80 -26.35 23.00
N ALA A 51 -14.47 -25.79 24.01
CA ALA A 51 -14.60 -26.43 25.32
C ALA A 51 -15.81 -27.38 25.37
N GLY A 52 -15.53 -28.69 25.43
CA GLY A 52 -16.49 -29.71 25.89
C GLY A 52 -16.90 -29.50 27.37
N PRO A 53 -17.93 -30.22 27.86
CA PRO A 53 -18.66 -29.81 29.05
C PRO A 53 -17.86 -29.97 30.35
N ALA A 54 -18.12 -29.00 31.23
CA ALA A 54 -17.46 -28.69 32.49
C ALA A 54 -17.32 -29.86 33.48
N HIS A 55 -16.14 -29.97 34.10
CA HIS A 55 -15.98 -30.44 35.48
C HIS A 55 -15.02 -29.53 36.25
N ARG A 56 -15.53 -28.94 37.35
CA ARG A 56 -14.80 -28.06 38.27
C ARG A 56 -13.65 -28.82 38.96
N ARG A 57 -12.44 -28.26 38.97
CA ARG A 57 -11.46 -28.42 40.07
C ARG A 57 -10.44 -27.28 40.04
N ARG A 58 -10.33 -26.55 41.15
CA ARG A 58 -9.29 -25.55 41.42
C ARG A 58 -7.91 -26.25 41.48
N ARG A 59 -6.89 -25.69 40.79
CA ARG A 59 -5.57 -25.34 41.36
C ARG A 59 -4.63 -24.69 40.32
N PRO A 60 -3.60 -23.95 40.77
CA PRO A 60 -2.91 -22.93 40.00
C PRO A 60 -1.66 -23.47 39.31
N ARG A 61 -1.31 -22.93 38.14
CA ARG A 61 0.05 -22.51 37.74
C ARG A 61 0.21 -22.43 36.21
N ARG A 62 1.13 -21.53 35.86
CA ARG A 62 1.88 -21.37 34.60
C ARG A 62 1.17 -20.56 33.51
N ARG A 63 1.56 -19.28 33.43
CA ARG A 63 1.50 -18.47 32.21
C ARG A 63 2.24 -19.22 31.10
N PRO A 64 1.62 -19.52 29.94
CA PRO A 64 2.39 -19.92 28.79
C PRO A 64 2.84 -18.67 28.02
N LEU A 65 4.16 -18.55 27.85
CA LEU A 65 4.86 -17.70 26.89
C LEU A 65 4.49 -18.11 25.45
N LEU A 66 3.22 -17.96 25.06
CA LEU A 66 2.72 -18.36 23.74
C LEU A 66 1.88 -17.26 23.07
N SER A 67 1.85 -16.04 23.61
CA SER A 67 1.13 -14.92 22.98
C SER A 67 1.90 -14.19 21.87
N GLN A 68 3.15 -14.57 21.57
CA GLN A 68 3.97 -13.85 20.59
C GLN A 68 4.04 -14.51 19.20
N LEU A 69 3.46 -15.70 19.02
CA LEU A 69 3.48 -16.40 17.72
C LEU A 69 2.15 -16.33 16.95
N SER A 70 1.06 -15.86 17.57
CA SER A 70 -0.25 -15.73 16.90
C SER A 70 -0.42 -14.43 16.11
N ALA A 71 0.31 -13.36 16.44
CA ALA A 71 0.15 -12.05 15.77
C ALA A 71 0.83 -11.98 14.39
N VAL A 72 1.85 -12.80 14.13
CA VAL A 72 2.57 -12.79 12.84
C VAL A 72 1.88 -13.69 11.80
N GLY A 73 1.20 -14.76 12.25
CA GLY A 73 0.52 -15.71 11.36
C GLY A 73 -0.71 -15.13 10.64
N LEU A 74 -1.46 -14.24 11.29
CA LEU A 74 -2.67 -13.63 10.70
C LEU A 74 -2.32 -12.56 9.64
N ALA A 75 -1.17 -11.90 9.76
CA ALA A 75 -0.70 -10.90 8.78
C ALA A 75 -0.24 -11.55 7.45
N ALA A 76 0.31 -12.76 7.51
CA ALA A 76 0.74 -13.49 6.32
C ALA A 76 -0.43 -14.16 5.57
N ALA A 77 -1.51 -14.55 6.27
CA ALA A 77 -2.67 -15.21 5.68
C ALA A 77 -3.49 -14.31 4.72
N LEU A 78 -3.38 -12.98 4.84
CA LEU A 78 -3.95 -12.02 3.88
C LEU A 78 -3.11 -11.86 2.60
N MET A 79 -1.89 -12.42 2.53
CA MET A 79 -0.98 -12.24 1.38
C MET A 79 -1.36 -13.07 0.15
N VAL A 80 -2.47 -13.81 0.15
CA VAL A 80 -2.92 -14.58 -1.03
C VAL A 80 -3.41 -13.68 -2.18
N SER A 81 -3.61 -12.38 -1.94
CA SER A 81 -3.90 -11.38 -2.98
C SER A 81 -2.82 -10.29 -3.11
N SER A 82 -1.57 -10.64 -2.79
CA SER A 82 -0.41 -9.73 -2.84
C SER A 82 -0.27 -9.02 -4.20
N PHE A 83 -0.35 -9.74 -5.33
CA PHE A 83 -0.04 -9.15 -6.64
C PHE A 83 -1.05 -8.10 -7.13
N ALA A 84 -2.36 -8.31 -6.90
CA ALA A 84 -3.39 -7.36 -7.31
C ALA A 84 -3.40 -6.11 -6.41
N THR A 85 -3.13 -6.28 -5.12
CA THR A 85 -3.08 -5.15 -4.17
C THR A 85 -1.90 -4.21 -4.47
N TYR A 86 -0.74 -4.74 -4.89
CA TYR A 86 0.40 -3.91 -5.27
C TYR A 86 0.17 -3.08 -6.53
N GLN A 87 -0.62 -3.59 -7.48
CA GLN A 87 -0.93 -2.89 -8.74
C GLN A 87 -2.15 -1.98 -8.64
N ALA A 88 -2.91 -2.03 -7.55
CA ALA A 88 -4.10 -1.22 -7.40
C ALA A 88 -3.77 0.28 -7.54
N VAL A 89 -4.60 1.00 -8.29
CA VAL A 89 -4.51 2.45 -8.52
C VAL A 89 -5.75 3.13 -7.92
N PRO A 90 -5.76 4.46 -7.74
CA PRO A 90 -6.93 5.17 -7.25
C PRO A 90 -8.18 4.78 -8.04
N GLY A 91 -9.27 4.48 -7.34
CA GLY A 91 -10.52 3.98 -7.96
C GLY A 91 -10.69 2.45 -7.85
N ASP A 92 -9.61 1.68 -7.70
CA ASP A 92 -9.70 0.24 -7.47
C ASP A 92 -10.23 -0.11 -6.08
N SER A 93 -10.98 -1.21 -5.98
CA SER A 93 -11.56 -1.70 -4.72
C SER A 93 -10.51 -2.02 -3.65
N LEU A 94 -9.32 -2.46 -4.08
CA LEU A 94 -8.20 -2.81 -3.19
C LEU A 94 -7.25 -1.63 -2.93
N TYR A 95 -7.47 -0.46 -3.54
CA TYR A 95 -6.60 0.70 -3.36
C TYR A 95 -6.52 1.19 -1.91
N PRO A 96 -7.62 1.27 -1.13
CA PRO A 96 -7.53 1.67 0.27
C PRO A 96 -6.65 0.72 1.10
N LEU A 97 -6.66 -0.58 0.76
CA LEU A 97 -5.80 -1.58 1.42
C LEU A 97 -4.32 -1.36 1.06
N LYS A 98 -4.01 -1.06 -0.20
CA LYS A 98 -2.66 -0.66 -0.63
C LYS A 98 -2.16 0.55 0.17
N ARG A 99 -2.95 1.63 0.25
CA ARG A 99 -2.60 2.84 1.01
C ARG A 99 -2.38 2.56 2.49
N ALA A 100 -3.23 1.74 3.10
CA ALA A 100 -3.07 1.34 4.51
C ALA A 100 -1.78 0.56 4.76
N ALA A 101 -1.43 -0.36 3.84
CA ALA A 101 -0.17 -1.11 3.92
C ALA A 101 1.05 -0.18 3.77
N GLU A 102 1.06 0.71 2.77
CA GLU A 102 2.14 1.69 2.56
C GLU A 102 2.32 2.62 3.77
N THR A 103 1.21 3.16 4.30
CA THR A 103 1.23 4.02 5.50
C THR A 103 1.79 3.28 6.70
N THR A 104 1.41 2.00 6.86
CA THR A 104 1.94 1.15 7.94
C THR A 104 3.44 0.94 7.79
N LEU A 105 3.93 0.74 6.55
CA LEU A 105 5.36 0.65 6.30
C LEU A 105 6.08 1.95 6.69
N VAL A 106 5.57 3.13 6.33
CA VAL A 106 6.14 4.40 6.79
C VAL A 106 6.18 4.47 8.32
N HIS A 107 5.10 4.12 9.01
CA HIS A 107 5.05 4.18 10.49
C HIS A 107 5.97 3.17 11.20
N LEU A 108 6.15 1.99 10.62
CA LEU A 108 7.01 0.93 11.14
C LEU A 108 8.51 1.18 10.90
N SER A 109 8.86 2.20 10.10
CA SER A 109 10.26 2.57 9.93
C SER A 109 10.87 3.05 11.24
N SER A 110 12.06 2.52 11.54
CA SER A 110 12.72 2.61 12.85
C SER A 110 13.27 4.00 13.16
N ASP A 111 13.66 4.75 12.14
CA ASP A 111 14.26 6.08 12.25
C ASP A 111 13.67 7.05 11.22
N ASP A 112 13.90 8.35 11.45
CA ASP A 112 13.31 9.40 10.62
C ASP A 112 13.92 9.50 9.21
N ALA A 113 15.16 9.04 9.01
CA ALA A 113 15.78 8.99 7.68
C ALA A 113 15.09 7.93 6.81
N GLN A 114 14.91 6.72 7.36
CA GLN A 114 14.18 5.64 6.71
C GLN A 114 12.71 6.01 6.46
N ARG A 115 12.06 6.72 7.39
CA ARG A 115 10.71 7.27 7.16
C ARG A 115 10.72 8.26 6.00
N GLY A 116 11.72 9.14 5.95
CA GLY A 116 11.90 10.09 4.86
C GLY A 116 12.03 9.40 3.50
N GLU A 117 12.88 8.37 3.41
CA GLU A 117 13.03 7.55 2.20
C GLU A 117 11.72 6.87 1.79
N ARG A 118 10.97 6.29 2.73
CA ARG A 118 9.68 5.64 2.46
C ARG A 118 8.60 6.61 1.95
N GLU A 119 8.64 7.86 2.42
CA GLU A 119 7.76 8.92 1.90
C GLU A 119 8.15 9.31 0.47
N LEU A 120 9.44 9.38 0.15
CA LEU A 120 9.90 9.59 -1.23
C LEU A 120 9.50 8.43 -2.15
N ASP A 121 9.62 7.18 -1.70
CA ASP A 121 9.12 6.00 -2.44
C ASP A 121 7.60 6.09 -2.67
N SER A 122 6.86 6.58 -1.67
CA SER A 122 5.41 6.79 -1.77
C SER A 122 5.07 7.84 -2.84
N ALA A 123 5.83 8.94 -2.91
CA ALA A 123 5.70 9.96 -3.94
C ALA A 123 5.99 9.42 -5.35
N GLN A 124 7.07 8.65 -5.53
CA GLN A 124 7.35 7.98 -6.82
C GLN A 124 6.22 7.02 -7.22
N THR A 125 5.65 6.31 -6.23
CA THR A 125 4.50 5.42 -6.48
C THR A 125 3.26 6.22 -6.90
N ARG A 126 3.00 7.38 -6.27
CA ARG A 126 1.90 8.26 -6.67
C ARG A 126 2.09 8.80 -8.09
N ALA A 127 3.32 9.15 -8.50
CA ALA A 127 3.58 9.57 -9.87
C ALA A 127 3.18 8.48 -10.89
N ARG A 128 3.56 7.21 -10.64
CA ARG A 128 3.17 6.09 -11.50
C ARG A 128 1.65 5.87 -11.53
N GLU A 129 0.98 6.10 -10.41
CA GLU A 129 -0.49 6.06 -10.35
C GLU A 129 -1.13 7.19 -11.14
N VAL A 130 -0.60 8.41 -11.09
CA VAL A 130 -1.04 9.51 -11.96
C VAL A 130 -0.93 9.07 -13.41
N ALA A 131 0.24 8.61 -13.87
CA ALA A 131 0.42 8.12 -15.24
C ALA A 131 -0.59 7.04 -15.65
N SER A 132 -0.97 6.15 -14.73
CA SER A 132 -1.95 5.09 -15.02
C SER A 132 -3.40 5.59 -15.14
N LEU A 133 -3.71 6.74 -14.56
CA LEU A 133 -5.02 7.38 -14.62
C LEU A 133 -5.16 8.34 -15.82
N LEU A 134 -4.04 8.76 -16.42
CA LEU A 134 -4.05 9.59 -17.62
C LEU A 134 -4.67 8.82 -18.80
N GLY A 135 -5.34 9.55 -19.69
CA GLY A 135 -6.04 8.98 -20.85
C GLY A 135 -7.53 8.67 -20.63
N SER A 136 -8.05 8.83 -19.41
CA SER A 136 -9.48 8.67 -19.10
C SER A 136 -10.05 9.94 -18.46
N SER A 137 -10.97 10.62 -19.16
CA SER A 137 -11.60 11.86 -18.66
C SER A 137 -12.44 11.65 -17.40
N ALA A 138 -12.88 10.41 -17.12
CA ALA A 138 -13.63 10.09 -15.90
C ALA A 138 -12.77 10.15 -14.63
N ASP A 139 -11.44 10.05 -14.78
CA ASP A 139 -10.51 9.92 -13.66
C ASP A 139 -9.90 11.26 -13.22
N GLY A 140 -10.31 12.38 -13.82
CA GLY A 140 -9.79 13.72 -13.48
C GLY A 140 -9.76 14.04 -11.96
N PRO A 141 -10.84 13.79 -11.19
CA PRO A 141 -10.82 13.97 -9.73
C PRO A 141 -9.80 13.07 -9.02
N LEU A 142 -9.55 11.87 -9.53
CA LEU A 142 -8.55 10.93 -9.00
C LEU A 142 -7.14 11.41 -9.34
N VAL A 143 -6.90 11.91 -10.56
CA VAL A 143 -5.62 12.51 -10.97
C VAL A 143 -5.26 13.67 -10.05
N LYS A 144 -6.17 14.65 -9.87
CA LYS A 144 -5.96 15.82 -8.99
C LYS A 144 -5.65 15.41 -7.55
N LYS A 145 -6.39 14.46 -7.00
CA LYS A 145 -6.11 13.94 -5.65
C LYS A 145 -4.75 13.25 -5.57
N THR A 146 -4.40 12.46 -6.58
CA THR A 146 -3.14 11.67 -6.56
C THR A 146 -1.91 12.55 -6.76
N LEU A 147 -2.00 13.61 -7.56
CA LEU A 147 -0.99 14.67 -7.64
C LEU A 147 -0.79 15.34 -6.27
N LYS A 148 -1.87 15.57 -5.52
CA LYS A 148 -1.77 16.14 -4.17
C LYS A 148 -1.10 15.17 -3.19
N ASP A 149 -1.52 13.91 -3.18
CA ASP A 149 -0.89 12.87 -2.35
C ASP A 149 0.61 12.72 -2.69
N MET A 150 0.99 12.85 -3.96
CA MET A 150 2.39 12.83 -4.42
C MET A 150 3.20 14.00 -3.84
N GLU A 151 2.65 15.21 -3.92
CA GLU A 151 3.28 16.42 -3.37
C GLU A 151 3.43 16.32 -1.84
N GLU A 152 2.39 15.89 -1.13
CA GLU A 152 2.41 15.74 0.33
C GLU A 152 3.48 14.75 0.80
N SER A 153 3.55 13.56 0.18
CA SER A 153 4.60 12.58 0.48
C SER A 153 5.99 13.11 0.12
N THR A 154 6.13 13.85 -0.98
CA THR A 154 7.42 14.48 -1.34
C THR A 154 7.86 15.44 -0.24
N ARG A 155 7.01 16.39 0.15
CA ARG A 155 7.34 17.40 1.17
C ARG A 155 7.64 16.76 2.52
N ALA A 156 6.90 15.71 2.90
CA ALA A 156 7.15 14.96 4.13
C ALA A 156 8.52 14.26 4.09
N GLY A 157 8.86 13.60 2.97
CA GLY A 157 10.14 12.92 2.77
C GLY A 157 11.32 13.88 2.82
N ILE A 158 11.26 14.97 2.04
CA ILE A 158 12.29 16.01 2.00
C ILE A 158 12.48 16.67 3.37
N SER A 159 11.38 17.05 4.04
CA SER A 159 11.45 17.68 5.38
C SER A 159 12.08 16.78 6.44
N ARG A 160 11.87 15.45 6.36
CA ARG A 160 12.54 14.50 7.27
C ARG A 160 14.02 14.35 6.92
N LEU A 161 14.33 14.13 5.65
CA LEU A 161 15.70 13.94 5.19
C LEU A 161 16.56 15.19 5.43
N GLU A 162 16.07 16.39 5.20
CA GLU A 162 16.82 17.62 5.51
C GLU A 162 17.15 17.76 7.00
N ARG A 163 16.31 17.23 7.89
CA ARG A 163 16.57 17.25 9.34
C ARG A 163 17.56 16.19 9.78
N THR A 164 17.57 15.02 9.14
CA THR A 164 18.39 13.87 9.54
C THR A 164 19.71 13.75 8.76
N GLU A 165 19.68 14.11 7.48
CA GLU A 165 20.77 14.06 6.52
C GLU A 165 20.76 15.34 5.65
N PRO A 166 21.14 16.51 6.21
CA PRO A 166 21.18 17.75 5.45
C PRO A 166 22.01 17.61 4.17
N ARG A 167 21.53 18.14 3.05
CA ARG A 167 22.20 18.05 1.74
C ARG A 167 22.45 16.61 1.26
N SER A 168 21.57 15.67 1.62
CA SER A 168 21.69 14.28 1.19
C SER A 168 21.64 14.16 -0.33
N PRO A 169 22.57 13.45 -0.98
CA PRO A 169 22.51 13.20 -2.43
C PRO A 169 21.25 12.43 -2.84
N LYS A 170 20.58 11.76 -1.88
CA LYS A 170 19.29 11.09 -2.09
C LYS A 170 18.19 12.06 -2.51
N ILE A 171 18.17 13.28 -1.94
CA ILE A 171 17.17 14.31 -2.27
C ILE A 171 17.34 14.75 -3.73
N LYS A 172 18.58 15.06 -4.13
CA LYS A 172 18.89 15.45 -5.52
C LYS A 172 18.55 14.35 -6.51
N LYS A 173 18.93 13.10 -6.20
CA LYS A 173 18.60 11.94 -7.03
C LYS A 173 17.09 11.76 -7.16
N PHE A 174 16.35 11.84 -6.05
CA PHE A 174 14.90 11.77 -6.06
C PHE A 174 14.29 12.87 -6.94
N ALA A 175 14.73 14.13 -6.79
CA ALA A 175 14.19 15.24 -7.56
C ALA A 175 14.37 15.02 -9.08
N GLN A 176 15.53 14.50 -9.50
CA GLN A 176 15.79 14.15 -10.91
C GLN A 176 14.86 13.04 -11.41
N GLU A 177 14.79 11.91 -10.70
CA GLU A 177 13.93 10.78 -11.06
C GLU A 177 12.44 11.18 -11.11
N GLN A 178 12.04 12.05 -10.21
CA GLN A 178 10.67 12.51 -10.08
C GLN A 178 10.30 13.55 -11.16
N GLU A 179 11.22 14.44 -11.52
CA GLU A 179 11.06 15.33 -12.69
C GLU A 179 10.89 14.50 -13.97
N GLU A 180 11.76 13.51 -14.19
CA GLU A 180 11.70 12.60 -15.34
C GLU A 180 10.36 11.85 -15.42
N ALA A 181 9.79 11.47 -14.27
CA ALA A 181 8.50 10.80 -14.21
C ALA A 181 7.34 11.75 -14.53
N VAL A 182 7.32 12.97 -13.97
CA VAL A 182 6.16 13.88 -14.02
C VAL A 182 6.12 14.72 -15.31
N LYS A 183 7.27 15.14 -15.83
CA LYS A 183 7.34 16.05 -16.99
C LYS A 183 6.61 15.55 -18.25
N PRO A 184 6.64 14.25 -18.61
CA PRO A 184 5.88 13.74 -19.75
C PRO A 184 4.36 13.83 -19.57
N MET A 185 3.88 13.86 -18.32
CA MET A 185 2.44 13.86 -18.00
C MET A 185 1.77 15.20 -18.29
N LEU A 186 2.53 16.30 -18.28
CA LEU A 186 2.00 17.68 -18.38
C LEU A 186 1.09 17.89 -19.60
N GLN A 187 1.40 17.23 -20.72
CA GLN A 187 0.62 17.36 -21.96
C GLN A 187 -0.77 16.71 -21.89
N GLU A 188 -1.02 15.84 -20.91
CA GLU A 188 -2.27 15.09 -20.74
C GLU A 188 -3.13 15.63 -19.59
N LEU A 189 -2.63 16.61 -18.83
CA LEU A 189 -3.32 17.21 -17.69
C LEU A 189 -4.31 18.30 -18.13
N ASP A 190 -5.41 18.41 -17.39
CA ASP A 190 -6.29 19.58 -17.50
C ASP A 190 -5.67 20.84 -16.86
N GLU A 191 -6.29 22.00 -17.03
CA GLU A 191 -5.74 23.30 -16.58
C GLU A 191 -5.43 23.33 -15.07
N ASP A 192 -6.33 22.79 -14.25
CA ASP A 192 -6.17 22.72 -12.79
C ASP A 192 -5.01 21.78 -12.39
N GLN A 193 -4.96 20.61 -13.01
CA GLN A 193 -3.94 19.59 -12.75
C GLN A 193 -2.57 20.04 -13.25
N LEU A 194 -2.52 20.73 -14.38
CA LEU A 194 -1.31 21.28 -14.98
C LEU A 194 -0.69 22.31 -14.04
N ALA A 195 -1.48 23.27 -13.55
CA ALA A 195 -1.00 24.28 -12.59
C ALA A 195 -0.44 23.64 -11.30
N GLN A 196 -1.07 22.56 -10.83
CA GLN A 196 -0.58 21.81 -9.68
C GLN A 196 0.75 21.10 -9.99
N ALA A 197 0.85 20.43 -11.14
CA ALA A 197 2.05 19.71 -11.54
C ALA A 197 3.23 20.66 -11.82
N GLU A 198 2.99 21.82 -12.41
CA GLU A 198 4.01 22.86 -12.63
C GLU A 198 4.53 23.43 -11.32
N GLY A 199 3.64 23.76 -10.37
CA GLY A 199 4.06 24.21 -9.04
C GLY A 199 4.83 23.14 -8.26
N TYR A 200 4.52 21.87 -8.48
CA TYR A 200 5.28 20.75 -7.94
C TYR A 200 6.67 20.62 -8.59
N LEU A 201 6.78 20.75 -9.92
CA LEU A 201 8.05 20.69 -10.64
C LEU A 201 8.99 21.83 -10.22
N ASP A 202 8.47 23.05 -10.08
CA ASP A 202 9.23 24.20 -9.56
C ASP A 202 9.79 23.92 -8.16
N TYR A 203 8.96 23.32 -7.29
CA TYR A 203 9.41 22.93 -5.95
C TYR A 203 10.57 21.92 -5.97
N ILE A 204 10.48 20.85 -6.77
CA ILE A 204 11.55 19.83 -6.81
C ILE A 204 12.79 20.28 -7.58
N GLU A 205 12.65 21.16 -8.57
CA GLU A 205 13.78 21.78 -9.28
C GLU A 205 14.63 22.61 -8.31
N GLY A 206 13.98 23.36 -7.41
CA GLY A 206 14.65 24.07 -6.33
C GLY A 206 15.48 23.19 -5.39
N LEU A 207 15.17 21.88 -5.31
CA LEU A 207 15.94 20.91 -4.51
C LEU A 207 17.14 20.32 -5.28
N ALA A 208 17.13 20.39 -6.61
CA ALA A 208 18.17 19.82 -7.48
C ALA A 208 19.27 20.82 -7.87
N ALA A 209 19.00 22.12 -7.69
CA ALA A 209 19.92 23.20 -8.01
C ALA A 209 21.29 23.05 -7.30
N PRO A 210 22.41 23.35 -7.97
CA PRO A 210 23.71 23.39 -7.31
C PRO A 210 23.74 24.51 -6.26
N GLU A 211 24.38 24.25 -5.11
CA GLU A 211 24.73 25.30 -4.14
C GLU A 211 25.73 26.31 -4.71
#